data_AF-A0A518DMG6-F1
#
_entry.id   AF-A0A518DMG6-F1
#
_cell.length_a   1.000
_cell.length_b   1.000
_cell.length_c   1.000
_cell.angle_alpha   90.00
_cell.angle_beta   90.00
_cell.angle_gamma   90.00
#
_symmetry.space_group_name_H-M   'P 1'
#
loop_
_entity.id
_entity.type
_entity.pdbx_description
1 polymer ?
#
loop_
_entity_poly.entity_id
_entity_poly.type
_entity_poly.pdbx_seq_one_letter_code
_entity_poly.pdbx_strand_id
1 'polypeptide(L)'
;MIRFSCSTCGKTFVVGDDLAGRSASCKACGGPIVVPDRHALPEPEAPPIVKKKPPVRIRRLQADAEQIRQTLHNFPLIRVYKTTGDPPEMYQIIYRIRGLTRGPTGPVVREGHVVEIQLTHEYPRQSPKCRMLTPVFHPNIEPAMICVGDHWTAGERLIDLIIRIGEMIAYQAYNLRSPLDGEAAMWADQNAHRLPTDHRDLHPPDA
;
A
#
# COMPACT_ATOMS: atom_id res chain seq x y z
N MET A 1 -55.28 -8.68 20.67
CA MET A 1 -55.74 -10.00 21.18
C MET A 1 -54.67 -11.06 20.98
N ILE A 2 -54.40 -11.87 22.00
CA ILE A 2 -53.43 -12.98 22.03
C ILE A 2 -54.19 -14.30 21.97
N ARG A 3 -53.75 -15.23 21.11
CA ARG A 3 -54.32 -16.57 20.98
C ARG A 3 -53.28 -17.61 21.37
N PHE A 4 -53.65 -18.52 22.27
CA PHE A 4 -52.77 -19.59 22.75
C PHE A 4 -53.60 -20.77 23.27
N SER A 5 -52.99 -21.93 23.49
CA SER A 5 -53.64 -23.14 24.01
C SER A 5 -53.07 -23.56 25.37
N CYS A 6 -53.91 -24.15 26.21
CA CYS A 6 -53.46 -24.75 27.48
C CYS A 6 -52.58 -25.98 27.19
N SER A 7 -51.40 -26.03 27.79
CA SER A 7 -50.46 -27.15 27.64
C SER A 7 -50.96 -28.47 28.24
N THR A 8 -51.90 -28.42 29.19
CA THR A 8 -52.44 -29.61 29.86
C THR A 8 -53.60 -30.27 29.12
N CYS A 9 -54.54 -29.47 28.56
CA CYS A 9 -55.75 -30.01 27.95
C CYS A 9 -56.00 -29.58 26.50
N GLY A 10 -55.12 -28.74 25.94
CA GLY A 10 -55.21 -28.27 24.56
C GLY A 10 -56.29 -27.21 24.30
N LYS A 11 -57.06 -26.79 25.30
CA LYS A 11 -58.11 -25.77 25.10
C LYS A 11 -57.51 -24.43 24.67
N THR A 12 -58.05 -23.87 23.60
CA THR A 12 -57.63 -22.59 23.03
C THR A 12 -58.31 -21.41 23.72
N PHE A 13 -57.55 -20.36 23.99
CA PHE A 13 -58.00 -19.09 24.56
C PHE A 13 -57.68 -17.94 23.60
N VAL A 14 -58.54 -16.92 23.62
CA VAL A 14 -58.30 -15.63 22.98
C VAL A 14 -58.55 -14.57 24.04
N VAL A 15 -57.51 -13.79 24.36
CA VAL A 15 -57.55 -12.79 25.43
C VAL A 15 -57.11 -11.43 24.91
N GLY A 16 -57.49 -10.36 25.61
CA GLY A 16 -56.98 -9.02 25.35
C GLY A 16 -55.47 -8.93 25.60
N ASP A 17 -54.83 -7.93 24.99
CA ASP A 17 -53.38 -7.73 25.11
C ASP A 17 -52.97 -7.25 26.51
N ASP A 18 -53.91 -6.71 27.27
CA ASP A 18 -53.79 -6.34 28.69
C ASP A 18 -53.50 -7.53 29.61
N LEU A 19 -53.71 -8.76 29.12
CA LEU A 19 -53.44 -9.99 29.86
C LEU A 19 -52.13 -10.68 29.45
N ALA A 20 -51.33 -10.09 28.55
CA ALA A 20 -50.02 -10.61 28.16
C ALA A 20 -49.10 -10.85 29.38
N GLY A 21 -48.38 -11.97 29.39
CA GLY A 21 -47.45 -12.33 30.46
C GLY A 21 -48.08 -12.73 31.80
N ARG A 22 -49.41 -12.63 31.96
CA ARG A 22 -50.10 -12.98 33.20
C ARG A 22 -50.33 -14.49 33.32
N SER A 23 -50.30 -14.99 34.55
CA SER A 23 -50.65 -16.37 34.89
C SER A 23 -52.11 -16.46 35.33
N ALA A 24 -52.81 -17.51 34.90
CA ALA A 24 -54.20 -17.81 35.24
C ALA A 24 -54.44 -19.33 35.30
N SER A 25 -55.64 -19.74 35.70
CA SER A 25 -56.05 -21.15 35.69
C SER A 25 -56.93 -21.45 34.48
N CYS A 26 -56.70 -22.60 33.84
CA CYS A 26 -57.48 -23.06 32.70
C CYS A 26 -58.92 -23.36 33.12
N LYS A 27 -59.89 -22.69 32.51
CA LYS A 27 -61.33 -22.90 32.79
C LYS A 27 -61.89 -24.28 32.38
N ALA A 28 -61.08 -25.18 31.81
CA ALA A 28 -61.51 -26.52 31.44
C ALA A 28 -60.91 -27.64 32.29
N CYS A 29 -59.62 -27.54 32.64
CA CYS A 29 -58.94 -28.58 33.43
C CYS A 29 -58.40 -28.09 34.77
N GLY A 30 -58.53 -26.79 35.09
CA GLY A 30 -57.98 -26.18 36.29
C GLY A 30 -56.45 -25.98 36.29
N GLY A 31 -55.73 -26.53 35.30
CA GLY A 31 -54.27 -26.43 35.20
C GLY A 31 -53.75 -24.99 35.02
N PRO A 32 -52.52 -24.68 35.46
CA PRO A 32 -51.93 -23.37 35.30
C PRO A 32 -51.68 -23.04 33.82
N ILE A 33 -52.01 -21.82 33.40
CA ILE A 33 -51.75 -21.30 32.06
C ILE A 33 -51.09 -19.92 32.18
N VAL A 34 -50.14 -19.64 31.29
CA VAL A 34 -49.49 -18.33 31.17
C VAL A 34 -49.83 -17.77 29.80
N VAL A 35 -50.33 -16.54 29.76
CA VAL A 35 -50.61 -15.84 28.49
C VAL A 35 -49.26 -15.46 27.87
N PRO A 36 -48.96 -15.87 26.62
CA PRO A 36 -47.70 -15.52 25.98
C PRO A 36 -47.54 -14.01 25.86
N ASP A 37 -46.35 -13.49 26.19
CA ASP A 37 -46.00 -12.10 25.91
C ASP A 37 -45.72 -11.94 24.41
N ARG A 38 -46.17 -10.84 23.80
CA ARG A 38 -45.91 -10.54 22.38
C ARG A 38 -44.44 -10.22 22.10
N HIS A 39 -43.63 -9.99 23.14
CA HIS A 39 -42.22 -9.61 23.03
C HIS A 39 -41.20 -10.76 23.22
N ALA A 40 -41.53 -11.99 22.83
CA ALA A 40 -40.57 -13.11 22.87
C ALA A 40 -40.43 -13.83 21.52
N LEU A 41 -40.20 -13.07 20.44
CA LEU A 41 -39.40 -13.58 19.33
C LEU A 41 -37.98 -13.03 19.54
N PRO A 42 -36.94 -13.88 19.70
CA PRO A 42 -35.58 -13.39 19.67
C PRO A 42 -35.37 -12.69 18.33
N GLU A 43 -34.92 -11.44 18.38
CA GLU A 43 -34.46 -10.72 17.21
C GLU A 43 -33.42 -11.61 16.52
N PRO A 44 -33.56 -11.89 15.20
CA PRO A 44 -32.59 -12.73 14.51
C PRO A 44 -31.21 -12.11 14.70
N GLU A 45 -30.30 -12.83 15.34
CA GLU A 45 -28.91 -12.41 15.52
C GLU A 45 -28.39 -11.94 14.16
N ALA A 46 -27.99 -10.67 14.09
CA ALA A 46 -27.46 -10.09 12.86
C ALA A 46 -26.32 -10.99 12.36
N PRO A 47 -26.29 -11.33 11.05
CA PRO A 47 -25.26 -12.21 10.52
C PRO A 47 -23.87 -11.64 10.84
N PRO A 48 -22.89 -12.51 11.16
CA PRO A 48 -21.55 -12.06 11.50
C PRO A 48 -20.98 -11.22 10.36
N ILE A 49 -20.46 -10.03 10.71
CA ILE A 49 -19.84 -9.11 9.74
C ILE A 49 -18.57 -9.77 9.20
N VAL A 50 -18.66 -10.37 8.01
CA VAL A 50 -17.48 -10.91 7.31
C VAL A 50 -16.65 -9.73 6.80
N LYS A 51 -15.53 -9.44 7.47
CA LYS A 51 -14.60 -8.38 7.04
C LYS A 51 -14.09 -8.70 5.62
N LYS A 52 -14.57 -7.97 4.61
CA LYS A 52 -14.11 -8.13 3.23
C LYS A 52 -12.63 -7.79 3.14
N LYS A 53 -11.88 -8.74 2.60
CA LYS A 53 -10.45 -8.67 2.33
C LYS A 53 -10.18 -7.49 1.35
N PRO A 54 -9.25 -6.55 1.62
CA PRO A 54 -9.07 -5.36 0.80
C PRO A 54 -8.65 -5.69 -0.65
N PRO A 55 -8.87 -4.80 -1.63
CA PRO A 55 -8.46 -5.03 -3.03
C PRO A 55 -6.97 -5.35 -3.16
N VAL A 56 -6.58 -6.11 -4.19
CA VAL A 56 -5.18 -6.57 -4.40
C VAL A 56 -4.21 -5.38 -4.46
N ARG A 57 -4.54 -4.32 -5.21
CA ARG A 57 -3.70 -3.11 -5.29
C ARG A 57 -3.48 -2.48 -3.91
N ILE A 58 -4.53 -2.34 -3.10
CA ILE A 58 -4.44 -1.77 -1.76
C ILE A 58 -3.51 -2.60 -0.88
N ARG A 59 -3.62 -3.94 -0.92
CA ARG A 59 -2.69 -4.82 -0.20
C ARG A 59 -1.25 -4.64 -0.66
N ARG A 60 -1.04 -4.48 -1.98
CA ARG A 60 0.29 -4.26 -2.53
C ARG A 60 0.88 -2.94 -2.03
N LEU A 61 0.14 -1.84 -2.10
CA LEU A 61 0.59 -0.53 -1.61
C LEU A 61 0.94 -0.57 -0.11
N GLN A 62 0.12 -1.25 0.69
CA GLN A 62 0.38 -1.42 2.13
C GLN A 62 1.66 -2.22 2.38
N ALA A 63 1.86 -3.33 1.65
CA ALA A 63 3.06 -4.15 1.77
C ALA A 63 4.32 -3.39 1.35
N ASP A 64 4.27 -2.65 0.24
CA ASP A 64 5.40 -1.83 -0.22
C ASP A 64 5.73 -0.72 0.78
N ALA A 65 4.73 -0.01 1.30
CA ALA A 65 4.93 1.04 2.29
C ALA A 65 5.58 0.50 3.57
N GLU A 66 5.15 -0.67 4.03
CA GLU A 66 5.72 -1.32 5.21
C GLU A 66 7.17 -1.78 4.97
N GLN A 67 7.46 -2.39 3.80
CA GLN A 67 8.83 -2.76 3.44
C GLN A 67 9.75 -1.54 3.39
N ILE A 68 9.33 -0.47 2.72
CA ILE A 68 10.12 0.78 2.66
C ILE A 68 10.39 1.32 4.05
N ARG A 69 9.36 1.37 4.90
CA ARG A 69 9.47 1.87 6.27
C ARG A 69 10.46 1.04 7.09
N GLN A 70 10.40 -0.30 6.99
CA GLN A 70 11.28 -1.21 7.71
C GLN A 70 12.73 -1.09 7.22
N THR A 71 12.94 -1.23 5.90
CA THR A 71 14.27 -1.28 5.28
C THR A 71 15.01 0.06 5.37
N LEU A 72 14.32 1.20 5.27
CA LEU A 72 14.96 2.52 5.28
C LEU A 72 14.96 3.22 6.66
N HIS A 73 14.41 2.61 7.71
CA HIS A 73 14.20 3.24 9.02
C HIS A 73 15.47 3.95 9.56
N ASN A 74 16.62 3.29 9.47
CA ASN A 74 17.92 3.79 9.94
C ASN A 74 18.98 3.85 8.85
N PHE A 75 18.59 3.84 7.57
CA PHE A 75 19.56 3.85 6.50
C PHE A 75 20.02 5.29 6.19
N PRO A 76 21.33 5.62 6.30
CA PRO A 76 21.78 7.01 6.22
C PRO A 76 21.78 7.57 4.80
N LEU A 77 21.92 6.70 3.79
CA LEU A 77 22.11 7.08 2.39
C LEU A 77 20.81 7.30 1.63
N ILE A 78 19.73 6.58 1.97
CA ILE A 78 18.44 6.67 1.29
C ILE A 78 17.35 6.87 2.34
N ARG A 79 16.54 7.92 2.19
CA ARG A 79 15.49 8.25 3.17
C ARG A 79 14.20 8.68 2.48
N VAL A 80 13.07 8.27 3.05
CA VAL A 80 11.77 8.85 2.69
C VAL A 80 11.69 10.28 3.23
N TYR A 81 11.47 11.26 2.36
CA TYR A 81 11.28 12.66 2.73
C TYR A 81 9.80 12.99 2.95
N LYS A 82 8.96 12.59 2.00
CA LYS A 82 7.53 12.90 2.00
C LYS A 82 6.75 11.79 1.30
N THR A 83 5.53 11.56 1.77
CA THR A 83 4.55 10.69 1.12
C THR A 83 3.21 11.40 0.93
N THR A 84 2.43 10.96 -0.04
CA THR A 84 1.04 11.41 -0.28
C THR A 84 0.14 10.20 -0.54
N GLY A 85 -1.07 10.21 0.03
CA GLY A 85 -2.05 9.11 -0.06
C GLY A 85 -2.06 8.22 1.18
N ASP A 86 -3.13 7.44 1.34
CA ASP A 86 -3.29 6.42 2.39
C ASP A 86 -4.04 5.19 1.84
N PRO A 87 -3.36 4.06 1.54
CA PRO A 87 -1.90 3.87 1.59
C PRO A 87 -1.14 4.80 0.63
N PRO A 88 0.16 5.06 0.83
CA PRO A 88 0.87 6.04 0.01
C PRO A 88 0.99 5.61 -1.46
N GLU A 89 0.69 6.55 -2.35
CA GLU A 89 0.78 6.39 -3.80
C GLU A 89 1.88 7.25 -4.42
N MET A 90 2.43 8.18 -3.64
CA MET A 90 3.52 9.05 -4.07
C MET A 90 4.57 9.14 -2.97
N TYR A 91 5.83 9.03 -3.35
CA TYR A 91 6.99 9.11 -2.47
C TYR A 91 7.97 10.13 -3.01
N GLN A 92 8.55 10.95 -2.13
CA GLN A 92 9.76 11.70 -2.40
C GLN A 92 10.89 11.09 -1.58
N ILE A 93 11.93 10.62 -2.26
CA ILE A 93 13.07 9.92 -1.67
C ILE A 93 14.32 10.80 -1.79
N ILE A 94 15.02 10.99 -0.68
CA ILE A 94 16.32 11.66 -0.62
C ILE A 94 17.43 10.63 -0.71
N TYR A 95 18.40 10.87 -1.58
CA TYR A 95 19.64 10.11 -1.71
C TYR A 95 20.83 10.98 -1.32
N ARG A 96 21.59 10.59 -0.30
CA ARG A 96 22.80 11.27 0.19
C ARG A 96 24.06 10.67 -0.42
N ILE A 97 24.08 10.64 -1.74
CA ILE A 97 25.14 10.04 -2.56
C ILE A 97 25.69 11.06 -3.55
N ARG A 98 26.89 10.78 -4.08
CA ARG A 98 27.45 11.50 -5.21
C ARG A 98 26.79 11.02 -6.51
N GLY A 99 26.54 11.97 -7.40
CA GLY A 99 26.14 11.74 -8.78
C GLY A 99 26.76 12.82 -9.66
N LEU A 100 26.35 12.91 -10.93
CA LEU A 100 26.81 13.95 -11.84
C LEU A 100 25.68 14.91 -12.19
N THR A 101 26.04 16.16 -12.48
CA THR A 101 25.17 17.15 -13.13
C THR A 101 25.95 17.83 -14.24
N ARG A 102 25.24 18.43 -15.22
CA ARG A 102 25.86 19.26 -16.24
C ARG A 102 26.56 20.45 -15.62
N GLY A 103 27.81 20.68 -16.00
CA GLY A 103 28.61 21.86 -15.67
C GLY A 103 29.08 22.59 -16.93
N PRO A 104 29.78 23.73 -16.78
CA PRO A 104 30.14 24.60 -17.91
C PRO A 104 31.15 23.99 -18.88
N THR A 105 31.98 23.05 -18.42
CA THR A 105 33.05 22.40 -19.21
C THR A 105 32.93 20.87 -19.23
N GLY A 106 31.74 20.36 -18.90
CA GLY A 106 31.47 18.93 -18.75
C GLY A 106 30.76 18.61 -17.43
N PRO A 107 30.47 17.33 -17.16
CA PRO A 107 29.77 16.93 -15.96
C PRO A 107 30.62 17.14 -14.70
N VAL A 108 29.98 17.63 -13.65
CA VAL A 108 30.57 17.90 -12.33
C VAL A 108 29.86 17.07 -11.27
N VAL A 109 30.59 16.73 -10.21
CA VAL A 109 30.03 15.99 -9.07
C VAL A 109 29.01 16.84 -8.34
N ARG A 110 27.88 16.23 -8.00
CA ARG A 110 26.82 16.80 -7.17
C ARG A 110 26.45 15.83 -6.06
N GLU A 111 26.33 16.34 -4.85
CA GLU A 111 25.85 15.59 -3.69
C GLU A 111 24.38 15.90 -3.40
N GLY A 112 23.65 14.88 -2.95
CA GLY A 112 22.27 15.04 -2.50
C GLY A 112 21.27 15.12 -3.65
N HIS A 113 20.40 14.12 -3.76
CA HIS A 113 19.43 14.01 -4.83
C HIS A 113 18.04 13.73 -4.29
N VAL A 114 17.02 14.19 -5.00
CA VAL A 114 15.63 13.92 -4.63
C VAL A 114 14.89 13.35 -5.83
N VAL A 115 14.21 12.24 -5.64
CA VAL A 115 13.40 11.55 -6.65
C VAL A 115 11.95 11.53 -6.20
N GLU A 116 11.04 11.78 -7.13
CA GLU A 116 9.63 11.51 -6.93
C GLU A 116 9.25 10.20 -7.63
N ILE A 117 8.54 9.34 -6.91
CA ILE A 117 8.02 8.06 -7.37
C ILE A 117 6.50 8.09 -7.24
N GLN A 118 5.80 7.89 -8.34
CA GLN A 118 4.35 7.84 -8.41
C GLN A 118 3.88 6.41 -8.77
N LEU A 119 3.10 5.82 -7.87
CA LEU A 119 2.43 4.53 -8.04
C LEU A 119 1.08 4.76 -8.70
N THR A 120 1.03 4.63 -10.02
CA THR A 120 -0.17 4.92 -10.82
C THR A 120 -1.32 3.96 -10.50
N HIS A 121 -2.50 4.20 -11.09
CA HIS A 121 -3.62 3.27 -10.97
C HIS A 121 -3.30 1.87 -11.53
N GLU A 122 -2.39 1.78 -12.51
CA GLU A 122 -1.95 0.52 -13.11
C GLU A 122 -0.86 -0.21 -12.32
N TYR A 123 -0.31 0.41 -11.27
CA TYR A 123 0.64 -0.26 -10.39
C TYR A 123 -0.02 -1.43 -9.63
N PRO A 124 0.63 -2.61 -9.51
CA PRO A 124 2.00 -2.93 -9.93
C PRO A 124 2.13 -3.55 -11.34
N ARG A 125 1.03 -3.67 -12.11
CA ARG A 125 1.09 -4.26 -13.47
C ARG A 125 1.99 -3.45 -14.39
N GLN A 126 1.94 -2.12 -14.26
CA GLN A 126 2.90 -1.21 -14.89
C GLN A 126 3.87 -0.67 -13.84
N SER A 127 5.07 -0.30 -14.30
CA SER A 127 6.09 0.29 -13.43
C SER A 127 5.61 1.62 -12.83
N PRO A 128 6.14 1.99 -11.65
CA PRO A 128 6.01 3.36 -11.15
C PRO A 128 6.53 4.39 -12.17
N LYS A 129 5.97 5.60 -12.14
CA LYS A 129 6.56 6.75 -12.83
C LYS A 129 7.56 7.40 -11.89
N CYS A 130 8.81 7.50 -12.31
CA CYS A 130 9.89 8.07 -11.51
C CYS A 130 10.49 9.28 -12.24
N ARG A 131 10.73 10.38 -11.52
CA ARG A 131 11.38 11.58 -12.06
C ARG A 131 12.33 12.18 -11.04
N MET A 132 13.40 12.80 -11.54
CA MET A 132 14.29 13.57 -10.69
C MET A 132 13.65 14.91 -10.31
N LEU A 133 13.75 15.30 -9.04
CA LEU A 133 13.49 16.67 -8.60
C LEU A 133 14.76 17.52 -8.56
N THR A 134 15.91 16.88 -8.74
CA THR A 134 17.22 17.51 -8.78
C THR A 134 17.95 17.19 -10.08
N PRO A 135 18.69 18.13 -10.70
CA PRO A 135 19.40 17.84 -11.94
C PRO A 135 20.41 16.69 -11.79
N VAL A 136 20.38 15.76 -12.76
CA VAL A 136 21.30 14.63 -12.87
C VAL A 136 21.73 14.49 -14.35
N PHE A 137 23.01 14.20 -14.56
CA PHE A 137 23.60 13.85 -15.86
C PHE A 137 23.82 12.34 -15.88
N HIS A 138 22.97 11.57 -16.57
CA HIS A 138 23.04 10.11 -16.58
C HIS A 138 22.37 9.51 -17.84
N PRO A 139 22.94 8.45 -18.47
CA PRO A 139 22.43 7.89 -19.73
C PRO A 139 20.95 7.49 -19.70
N ASN A 140 20.46 7.02 -18.56
CA ASN A 140 19.09 6.51 -18.39
C ASN A 140 18.17 7.44 -17.59
N ILE A 141 18.54 8.72 -17.43
CA ILE A 141 17.76 9.70 -16.67
C ILE A 141 17.63 11.00 -17.47
N GLU A 142 16.40 11.44 -17.65
CA GLU A 142 16.04 12.79 -18.09
C GLU A 142 15.26 13.52 -16.99
N PRO A 143 15.11 14.86 -17.07
CA PRO A 143 14.43 15.64 -16.04
C PRO A 143 13.03 15.13 -15.67
N ALA A 144 12.26 14.64 -16.65
CA ALA A 144 10.89 14.19 -16.44
C ALA A 144 10.75 12.66 -16.27
N MET A 145 11.82 11.88 -16.46
CA MET A 145 11.73 10.42 -16.53
C MET A 145 13.04 9.73 -16.15
N ILE A 146 12.93 8.73 -15.29
CA ILE A 146 13.97 7.72 -15.07
C ILE A 146 13.53 6.45 -15.82
N CYS A 147 14.41 5.90 -16.67
CA CYS A 147 14.10 4.65 -17.35
C CYS A 147 14.16 3.48 -16.35
N VAL A 148 12.98 2.98 -15.95
CA VAL A 148 12.84 1.86 -14.99
C VAL A 148 12.07 0.67 -15.57
N GLY A 149 11.52 0.82 -16.79
CA GLY A 149 10.57 -0.11 -17.39
C GLY A 149 11.19 -1.44 -17.84
N ASP A 150 12.41 -1.41 -18.36
CA ASP A 150 13.05 -2.60 -18.97
C ASP A 150 13.27 -3.76 -17.99
N HIS A 151 13.32 -3.45 -16.70
CA HIS A 151 13.54 -4.42 -15.64
C HIS A 151 12.29 -4.67 -14.79
N TRP A 152 11.20 -3.92 -15.00
CA TRP A 152 10.03 -3.99 -14.12
C TRP A 152 9.17 -5.22 -14.37
N THR A 153 8.85 -5.94 -13.30
CA THR A 153 7.76 -6.92 -13.28
C THR A 153 6.83 -6.65 -12.12
N ALA A 154 5.57 -7.08 -12.22
CA ALA A 154 4.61 -6.91 -11.11
C ALA A 154 5.04 -7.61 -9.81
N GLY A 155 5.99 -8.56 -9.88
CA GLY A 155 6.57 -9.23 -8.72
C GLY A 155 7.74 -8.50 -8.07
N GLU A 156 8.36 -7.54 -8.75
CA GLU A 156 9.53 -6.81 -8.23
C GLU A 156 9.13 -5.89 -7.07
N ARG A 157 9.96 -5.81 -6.02
CA ARG A 157 9.63 -5.01 -4.83
C ARG A 157 9.90 -3.53 -5.09
N LEU A 158 9.06 -2.64 -4.54
CA LEU A 158 9.28 -1.19 -4.69
C LEU A 158 10.58 -0.73 -4.03
N ILE A 159 10.99 -1.38 -2.93
CA ILE A 159 12.24 -1.06 -2.24
C ILE A 159 13.48 -1.36 -3.10
N ASP A 160 13.48 -2.44 -3.87
CA ASP A 160 14.58 -2.78 -4.78
C ASP A 160 14.71 -1.73 -5.88
N LEU A 161 13.57 -1.25 -6.40
CA LEU A 161 13.56 -0.14 -7.35
C LEU A 161 14.16 1.15 -6.75
N ILE A 162 13.82 1.48 -5.50
CA ILE A 162 14.38 2.64 -4.80
C ILE A 162 15.90 2.53 -4.67
N ILE A 163 16.41 1.36 -4.29
CA ILE A 163 17.86 1.12 -4.19
C ILE A 163 18.52 1.25 -5.58
N ARG A 164 17.94 0.61 -6.60
CA ARG A 164 18.44 0.68 -7.99
C ARG A 164 18.49 2.10 -8.54
N ILE A 165 17.52 2.95 -8.22
CA ILE A 165 17.57 4.37 -8.60
C ILE A 165 18.78 5.07 -7.95
N GLY A 166 19.09 4.74 -6.70
CA GLY A 166 20.32 5.19 -6.04
C GLY A 166 21.58 4.73 -6.78
N GLU A 167 21.63 3.45 -7.17
CA GLU A 167 22.75 2.88 -7.95
C GLU A 167 22.92 3.59 -9.30
N MET A 168 21.82 3.93 -9.97
CA MET A 168 21.83 4.73 -11.20
C MET A 168 22.41 6.12 -10.96
N ILE A 169 21.91 6.85 -9.96
CA ILE A 169 22.43 8.19 -9.63
C ILE A 169 23.94 8.15 -9.32
N ALA A 170 24.39 7.11 -8.62
CA ALA A 170 25.79 6.89 -8.28
C ALA A 170 26.67 6.41 -9.45
N TYR A 171 26.08 6.08 -10.61
CA TYR A 171 26.72 5.37 -11.73
C TYR A 171 27.27 3.98 -11.36
N GLN A 172 26.69 3.32 -10.35
CA GLN A 172 26.94 1.90 -10.06
C GLN A 172 26.23 0.99 -11.08
N ALA A 173 25.10 1.45 -11.64
CA ALA A 173 24.34 0.74 -12.65
C ALA A 173 23.88 1.70 -13.76
N TYR A 174 24.26 1.44 -15.01
CA TYR A 174 23.83 2.24 -16.17
C TYR A 174 23.84 1.40 -17.45
N ASN A 175 23.01 1.81 -18.42
CA ASN A 175 22.90 1.18 -19.72
C ASN A 175 23.18 2.20 -20.83
N LEU A 176 24.14 1.88 -21.70
CA LEU A 176 24.52 2.71 -22.84
C LEU A 176 23.73 2.39 -24.12
N ARG A 177 22.93 1.31 -24.12
CA ARG A 177 22.04 0.96 -25.22
C ARG A 177 20.73 1.72 -25.08
N SER A 178 20.29 2.36 -26.16
CA SER A 178 19.06 3.17 -26.21
C SER A 178 18.94 4.15 -25.03
N PRO A 179 19.95 5.00 -24.80
CA PRO A 179 19.94 5.94 -23.68
C PRO A 179 18.81 6.97 -23.85
N LEU A 180 18.31 7.49 -22.73
CA LEU A 180 17.49 8.70 -22.74
C LEU A 180 18.40 9.90 -23.06
N ASP A 181 19.57 9.96 -22.43
CA ASP A 181 20.54 11.04 -22.61
C ASP A 181 21.77 10.55 -23.37
N GLY A 182 21.81 10.81 -24.67
CA GLY A 182 22.91 10.38 -25.56
C GLY A 182 24.25 11.04 -25.24
N GLU A 183 24.26 12.29 -24.78
CA GLU A 183 25.48 12.99 -24.35
C GLU A 183 26.08 12.31 -23.12
N ALA A 184 25.24 12.00 -22.13
CA ALA A 184 25.67 11.28 -20.94
C ALA A 184 26.17 9.87 -21.26
N ALA A 185 25.54 9.18 -22.21
CA ALA A 185 26.00 7.86 -22.67
C ALA A 185 27.39 7.92 -23.29
N MET A 186 27.64 8.85 -24.22
CA MET A 186 28.95 9.02 -24.85
C MET A 186 30.02 9.41 -23.82
N TRP A 187 29.68 10.31 -22.90
CA TRP A 187 30.61 10.71 -21.86
C TRP A 187 30.96 9.54 -20.94
N ALA A 188 29.97 8.76 -20.51
CA ALA A 188 30.18 7.61 -19.63
C ALA A 188 31.05 6.52 -20.29
N ASP A 189 30.85 6.25 -21.58
CA ASP A 189 31.66 5.32 -22.36
C ASP A 189 33.15 5.73 -22.37
N GLN A 190 33.42 7.01 -22.64
CA GLN A 190 34.78 7.56 -22.67
C GLN A 190 35.42 7.70 -21.28
N ASN A 191 34.61 7.74 -20.21
CA ASN A 191 35.05 8.03 -18.85
C ASN A 191 34.75 6.88 -17.87
N ALA A 192 34.56 5.65 -18.35
CA ALA A 192 34.18 4.50 -17.53
C ALA A 192 35.14 4.26 -16.33
N HIS A 193 36.43 4.55 -16.51
CA HIS A 193 37.45 4.46 -15.46
C HIS A 193 37.24 5.45 -14.28
N ARG A 194 36.36 6.44 -14.43
CA ARG A 194 35.99 7.43 -13.40
C ARG A 194 34.70 7.08 -12.68
N LEU A 195 34.07 5.96 -13.04
CA LEU A 195 32.78 5.50 -12.52
C LEU A 195 32.97 4.24 -11.66
N PRO A 196 32.11 4.01 -10.65
CA PRO A 196 31.01 4.87 -10.20
C PRO A 196 31.49 6.16 -9.51
N THR A 197 30.59 7.14 -9.42
CA THR A 197 30.85 8.37 -8.65
C THR A 197 30.75 8.17 -7.15
N ASP A 198 30.04 7.14 -6.69
CA ASP A 198 29.95 6.75 -5.30
C ASP A 198 30.09 5.23 -5.20
N HIS A 199 31.02 4.74 -4.38
CA HIS A 199 31.29 3.30 -4.22
C HIS A 199 30.62 2.70 -2.97
N ARG A 200 29.92 3.52 -2.16
CA ARG A 200 29.26 3.04 -0.95
C ARG A 200 28.13 2.07 -1.33
N ASP A 201 27.97 1.03 -0.52
CA ASP A 201 26.88 0.09 -0.67
C ASP A 201 25.55 0.78 -0.35
N LEU A 202 24.60 0.65 -1.28
CA LEU A 202 23.27 1.25 -1.19
C LEU A 202 22.22 0.28 -0.65
N HIS A 203 22.61 -0.96 -0.38
CA HIS A 203 21.76 -1.96 0.27
C HIS A 203 21.85 -1.81 1.80
N PRO A 204 20.72 -1.62 2.48
CA PRO A 204 20.69 -1.74 3.93
C PRO A 204 21.09 -3.16 4.37
N PRO A 205 21.84 -3.33 5.47
CA PRO A 205 22.38 -4.63 5.90
C PRO A 205 21.33 -5.76 6.11
N ASP A 206 20.04 -5.41 6.22
CA ASP A 206 18.92 -6.31 6.49
C ASP A 206 17.82 -6.28 5.39
N ALA A 207 18.15 -5.90 4.14
CA ALA A 207 17.21 -5.70 3.02
C ALA A 207 16.86 -6.97 2.19
#